data_AF-A0A535GS97-F1
#
_entry.id   AF-A0A535GS97-F1
#
_cell.length_a   1.000
_cell.length_b   1.000
_cell.length_c   1.000
_cell.angle_alpha   90.00
_cell.angle_beta   90.00
_cell.angle_gamma   90.00
#
_symmetry.space_group_name_H-M   'P 1'
#
loop_
_entity.id
_entity.type
_entity.pdbx_description
1 polymer ?
#
loop_
_entity_poly.entity_id
_entity_poly.type
_entity_poly.pdbx_seq_one_letter_code
_entity_poly.pdbx_strand_id
1 'polypeptide(L)'
;MPVYVYVLLLVVAAVAVAGGFGVAFLLLRRRQSNGGHVLELKAQQAVLEAETQAKEKLLEAKEEAVKVRTAAEQEAREYRVQSQQLEKRLLQKEENLDRKGEDLNRRERDLVNQQKALDDIKAKLEESYRQQEKELQRVANMTRQEAQGILMAQVEQDLRNEVARKVREAELSARDESERRAREIVTESIQRIAADQTAEVSVSVLPLPTDELKGRIIGKEGRNIRALQQATGIDLIVDDTPEAVIISGFDPVRREVARVALNKLIVDGRIHPARIEEIVAKSRQEVLQRVKEEGEAAVLELGLQGLHPEVVRHLGILRFRTSYGQQVLNHSKEVAHLAAMMASEIGADVRIAKLSGLLHDIGKAIDHEVEGSHAVIGADLLQRHSVPAPVVHAVRAHHYDEEPHTIEALLLIAADAISAARPGARRESLEAYVKRLEKLEEIANSFQGVQQSYAIQAGREVRILVKPEQIDDTAAQLMARDIAKRIESELSFPGQIRVTVVRETRAVEYAK
;
A
#
# COMPACT_ATOMS: atom_id res chain seq x y z
N MET A 1 55.72 113.55 162.16
CA MET A 1 55.05 114.05 160.94
C MET A 1 54.26 115.32 161.29
N PRO A 2 54.29 116.37 160.46
CA PRO A 2 53.59 117.62 160.73
C PRO A 2 52.10 117.58 160.30
N VAL A 3 51.31 118.54 160.81
CA VAL A 3 49.82 118.59 160.86
C VAL A 3 49.11 118.87 159.51
N TYR A 4 49.82 119.33 158.49
CA TYR A 4 49.23 119.76 157.20
C TYR A 4 48.55 118.65 156.39
N VAL A 5 48.80 117.38 156.72
CA VAL A 5 48.25 116.22 156.00
C VAL A 5 46.74 116.03 156.26
N TYR A 6 46.26 116.39 157.46
CA TYR A 6 44.85 116.18 157.82
C TYR A 6 43.90 117.15 157.12
N VAL A 7 44.35 118.37 156.81
CA VAL A 7 43.51 119.38 156.14
C VAL A 7 43.29 119.04 154.66
N LEU A 8 44.28 118.42 154.01
CA LEU A 8 44.18 118.02 152.60
C LEU A 8 43.15 116.89 152.40
N LEU A 9 43.09 115.94 153.33
CA LEU A 9 42.18 114.80 153.25
C LEU A 9 40.69 115.19 153.34
N LEU A 10 40.37 116.22 154.14
CA LEU A 10 38.98 116.68 154.29
C LEU A 10 38.45 117.40 153.03
N VAL A 11 39.30 118.15 152.32
CA VAL A 11 38.91 118.87 151.11
C VAL A 11 38.63 117.92 149.94
N VAL A 12 39.43 116.84 149.82
CA VAL A 12 39.26 115.84 148.76
C VAL A 12 37.95 115.05 148.93
N ALA A 13 37.56 114.73 150.17
CA ALA A 13 36.33 114.00 150.45
C ALA A 13 35.06 114.79 150.08
N ALA A 14 35.04 116.11 150.30
CA ALA A 14 33.87 116.95 150.00
C ALA A 14 33.62 117.12 148.49
N VAL A 15 34.68 117.22 147.68
CA VAL A 15 34.58 117.37 146.22
C VAL A 15 34.04 116.09 145.56
N ALA A 16 34.39 114.92 146.09
CA ALA A 16 33.92 113.64 145.57
C ALA A 16 32.39 113.45 145.73
N VAL A 17 31.82 113.89 146.85
CA VAL A 17 30.38 113.75 147.12
C VAL A 17 29.55 114.68 146.23
N ALA A 18 29.99 115.91 146.00
CA ALA A 18 29.30 116.84 145.10
C ALA A 18 29.33 116.40 143.62
N GLY A 19 30.45 115.81 143.19
CA GLY A 19 30.60 115.27 141.83
C GLY A 19 29.68 114.07 141.55
N GLY A 20 29.45 113.21 142.55
CA GLY A 20 28.59 112.03 142.39
C GLY A 20 27.11 112.36 142.15
N PHE A 21 26.58 113.41 142.79
CA PHE A 21 25.15 113.75 142.70
C PHE A 21 24.76 114.36 141.35
N GLY A 22 25.68 115.08 140.67
CA GLY A 22 25.41 115.72 139.38
C GLY A 22 25.25 114.76 138.20
N VAL A 23 25.96 113.62 138.21
CA VAL A 23 25.94 112.65 137.09
C VAL A 23 24.65 111.83 137.09
N ALA A 24 24.11 111.48 138.26
CA ALA A 24 22.89 110.68 138.37
C ALA A 24 21.64 111.41 137.85
N PHE A 25 21.55 112.73 138.04
CA PHE A 25 20.39 113.51 137.62
C PHE A 25 20.25 113.64 136.08
N LEU A 26 21.36 113.63 135.34
CA LEU A 26 21.36 113.79 133.87
C LEU A 26 20.95 112.52 133.10
N LEU A 27 21.22 111.33 133.65
CA LEU A 27 20.94 110.06 132.96
C LEU A 27 19.45 109.68 132.97
N LEU A 28 18.69 110.08 133.98
CA LEU A 28 17.27 109.70 134.12
C LEU A 28 16.35 110.47 133.14
N ARG A 29 16.72 111.69 132.72
CA ARG A 29 15.85 112.53 131.87
C ARG A 29 15.86 112.15 130.38
N ARG A 30 16.83 111.34 129.93
CA ARG A 30 17.03 111.04 128.50
C ARG A 30 16.23 109.83 127.97
N ARG A 31 15.52 109.08 128.81
CA ARG A 31 15.06 107.72 128.43
C ARG A 31 13.60 107.59 127.99
N GLN A 32 12.76 108.63 127.96
CA GLN A 32 11.30 108.41 127.88
C GLN A 32 10.51 109.09 126.73
N SER A 33 11.12 109.65 125.67
CA SER A 33 10.35 110.37 124.63
C SER A 33 10.15 109.73 123.23
N ASN A 34 10.58 108.50 122.88
CA ASN A 34 10.65 108.08 121.45
C ASN A 34 10.04 106.69 121.07
N GLY A 35 8.73 106.44 121.20
CA GLY A 35 8.15 105.09 120.98
C GLY A 35 7.15 104.81 119.81
N GLY A 36 6.48 105.79 119.19
CA GLY A 36 5.22 105.51 118.46
C GLY A 36 5.25 105.18 116.95
N HIS A 37 6.17 105.72 116.14
CA HIS A 37 5.96 105.81 114.67
C HIS A 37 6.32 104.55 113.84
N VAL A 38 6.92 103.51 114.43
CA VAL A 38 7.54 102.39 113.68
C VAL A 38 6.55 101.27 113.28
N LEU A 39 5.34 101.24 113.84
CA LEU A 39 4.42 100.11 113.69
C LEU A 39 3.60 100.09 112.37
N GLU A 40 3.28 101.24 111.79
CA GLU A 40 2.31 101.33 110.69
C GLU A 40 2.87 100.87 109.33
N LEU A 41 4.16 101.16 109.06
CA LEU A 41 4.84 100.76 107.82
C LEU A 41 4.95 99.24 107.63
N LYS A 42 4.96 98.45 108.71
CA LYS A 42 5.07 96.99 108.63
C LYS A 42 3.79 96.31 108.10
N ALA A 43 2.62 96.92 108.25
CA ALA A 43 1.35 96.29 107.88
C ALA A 43 1.14 96.25 106.36
N GLN A 44 1.55 97.29 105.63
CA GLN A 44 1.34 97.36 104.17
C GLN A 44 2.25 96.39 103.40
N GLN A 45 3.48 96.15 103.86
CA GLN A 45 4.38 95.17 103.24
C GLN A 45 3.81 93.74 103.30
N ALA A 46 3.13 93.38 104.38
CA ALA A 46 2.58 92.03 104.57
C ALA A 46 1.47 91.66 103.57
N VAL A 47 0.68 92.64 103.09
CA VAL A 47 -0.43 92.37 102.15
C VAL A 47 0.08 92.10 100.74
N LEU A 48 1.08 92.88 100.29
CA LEU A 48 1.64 92.72 98.95
C LEU A 48 2.37 91.37 98.81
N GLU A 49 3.05 90.93 99.88
CA GLU A 49 3.68 89.60 99.96
C GLU A 49 2.66 88.45 99.88
N ALA A 50 1.45 88.63 100.43
CA ALA A 50 0.41 87.61 100.38
C ALA A 50 -0.17 87.42 98.96
N GLU A 51 -0.34 88.49 98.18
CA GLU A 51 -0.86 88.39 96.81
C GLU A 51 0.14 87.75 95.84
N THR A 52 1.43 88.06 95.96
CA THR A 52 2.48 87.41 95.16
C THR A 52 2.56 85.92 95.49
N GLN A 53 2.51 85.54 96.78
CA GLN A 53 2.46 84.13 97.18
C GLN A 53 1.25 83.38 96.60
N ALA A 54 0.08 84.01 96.53
CA ALA A 54 -1.12 83.36 95.98
C ALA A 54 -1.01 83.09 94.47
N LYS A 55 -0.45 84.03 93.70
CA LYS A 55 -0.20 83.83 92.26
C LYS A 55 0.86 82.78 92.01
N GLU A 56 1.92 82.76 92.82
CA GLU A 56 2.99 81.77 92.74
C GLU A 56 2.45 80.36 92.97
N LYS A 57 1.64 80.15 94.03
CA LYS A 57 0.99 78.85 94.29
C LYS A 57 0.02 78.39 93.19
N LEU A 58 -0.68 79.33 92.54
CA LEU A 58 -1.62 78.97 91.47
C LEU A 58 -0.89 78.60 90.17
N LEU A 59 0.25 79.23 89.90
CA LEU A 59 1.14 78.85 88.81
C LEU A 59 1.73 77.46 89.08
N GLU A 60 2.21 77.23 90.30
CA GLU A 60 2.76 75.95 90.76
C GLU A 60 1.72 74.82 90.62
N ALA A 61 0.46 75.05 91.00
CA ALA A 61 -0.62 74.08 90.82
C ALA A 61 -0.94 73.78 89.34
N LYS A 62 -0.85 74.78 88.46
CA LYS A 62 -1.05 74.59 87.01
C LYS A 62 0.12 73.83 86.37
N GLU A 63 1.35 74.15 86.76
CA GLU A 63 2.53 73.40 86.33
C GLU A 63 2.44 71.94 86.79
N GLU A 64 1.98 71.70 88.02
CA GLU A 64 1.82 70.34 88.54
C GLU A 64 0.70 69.57 87.81
N ALA A 65 -0.43 70.23 87.51
CA ALA A 65 -1.50 69.61 86.70
C ALA A 65 -1.03 69.25 85.28
N VAL A 66 -0.21 70.09 84.66
CA VAL A 66 0.40 69.78 83.35
C VAL A 66 1.38 68.62 83.48
N LYS A 67 2.24 68.60 84.50
CA LYS A 67 3.16 67.47 84.76
C LYS A 67 2.40 66.16 84.96
N VAL A 68 1.34 66.14 85.76
CA VAL A 68 0.50 64.96 85.99
C VAL A 68 -0.15 64.47 84.69
N ARG A 69 -0.70 65.39 83.87
CA ARG A 69 -1.29 65.01 82.58
C ARG A 69 -0.24 64.45 81.62
N THR A 70 0.91 65.09 81.52
CA THR A 70 2.01 64.62 80.67
C THR A 70 2.54 63.27 81.14
N ALA A 71 2.65 63.04 82.45
CA ALA A 71 3.03 61.75 83.01
C ALA A 71 2.00 60.65 82.66
N ALA A 72 0.69 60.93 82.79
CA ALA A 72 -0.37 59.99 82.44
C ALA A 72 -0.44 59.70 80.93
N GLU A 73 -0.26 60.71 80.08
CA GLU A 73 -0.18 60.53 78.62
C GLU A 73 1.05 59.70 78.22
N GLN A 74 2.17 59.91 78.90
CA GLN A 74 3.40 59.14 78.70
C GLN A 74 3.21 57.68 79.14
N GLU A 75 2.66 57.43 80.32
CA GLU A 75 2.36 56.09 80.83
C GLU A 75 1.35 55.36 79.92
N ALA A 76 0.28 56.02 79.47
CA ALA A 76 -0.68 55.43 78.53
C ALA A 76 -0.02 55.10 77.18
N ARG A 77 0.92 55.92 76.71
CA ARG A 77 1.69 55.66 75.49
C ARG A 77 2.61 54.46 75.68
N GLU A 78 3.28 54.36 76.83
CA GLU A 78 4.13 53.22 77.19
C GLU A 78 3.33 51.92 77.25
N TYR A 79 2.18 51.90 77.93
CA TYR A 79 1.28 50.74 77.96
C TYR A 79 0.79 50.35 76.56
N ARG A 80 0.47 51.33 75.70
CA ARG A 80 0.04 51.05 74.33
C ARG A 80 1.14 50.41 73.50
N VAL A 81 2.37 50.89 73.64
CA VAL A 81 3.55 50.29 72.98
C VAL A 81 3.81 48.89 73.51
N GLN A 82 3.77 48.68 74.83
CA GLN A 82 3.94 47.35 75.43
C GLN A 82 2.85 46.36 74.98
N SER A 83 1.60 46.80 74.91
CA SER A 83 0.47 45.97 74.44
C SER A 83 0.66 45.57 72.97
N GLN A 84 1.03 46.52 72.09
CA GLN A 84 1.33 46.22 70.69
C GLN A 84 2.53 45.27 70.52
N GLN A 85 3.55 45.39 71.36
CA GLN A 85 4.67 44.45 71.36
C GLN A 85 4.24 43.04 71.78
N LEU A 86 3.36 42.94 72.77
CA LEU A 86 2.85 41.67 73.28
C LEU A 86 1.91 41.01 72.27
N GLU A 87 1.04 41.77 71.62
CA GLU A 87 0.17 41.32 70.52
C GLU A 87 1.01 40.82 69.34
N LYS A 88 2.02 41.57 68.91
CA LYS A 88 2.95 41.13 67.84
C LYS A 88 3.66 39.84 68.22
N ARG A 89 4.08 39.69 69.48
CA ARG A 89 4.73 38.47 69.98
C ARG A 89 3.76 37.28 70.01
N LEU A 90 2.49 37.50 70.36
CA LEU A 90 1.46 36.47 70.35
C LEU A 90 1.13 36.02 68.93
N LEU A 91 0.93 36.94 67.99
CA LEU A 91 0.71 36.64 66.57
C LEU A 91 1.87 35.85 65.97
N GLN A 92 3.12 36.24 66.26
CA GLN A 92 4.29 35.47 65.85
C GLN A 92 4.31 34.06 66.47
N LYS A 93 3.81 33.90 67.70
CA LYS A 93 3.77 32.60 68.37
C LYS A 93 2.66 31.72 67.79
N GLU A 94 1.52 32.29 67.46
CA GLU A 94 0.40 31.64 66.79
C GLU A 94 0.81 31.17 65.39
N GLU A 95 1.40 32.05 64.57
CA GLU A 95 1.91 31.67 63.24
C GLU A 95 2.97 30.56 63.32
N ASN A 96 3.83 30.59 64.34
CA ASN A 96 4.81 29.51 64.57
C ASN A 96 4.15 28.19 65.02
N LEU A 97 3.05 28.25 65.76
CA LEU A 97 2.29 27.07 66.17
C LEU A 97 1.54 26.47 64.99
N ASP A 98 0.93 27.29 64.13
CA ASP A 98 0.26 26.84 62.91
C ASP A 98 1.24 26.18 61.96
N ARG A 99 2.40 26.80 61.71
CA ARG A 99 3.48 26.18 60.91
C ARG A 99 3.94 24.84 61.48
N LYS A 100 4.05 24.72 62.81
CA LYS A 100 4.38 23.45 63.47
C LYS A 100 3.25 22.42 63.34
N GLY A 101 1.99 22.85 63.40
CA GLY A 101 0.83 22.00 63.19
C GLY A 101 0.79 21.44 61.77
N GLU A 102 1.04 22.28 60.77
CA GLU A 102 1.15 21.86 59.37
C GLU A 102 2.29 20.88 59.13
N ASP A 103 3.47 21.14 59.72
CA ASP A 103 4.63 20.23 59.61
C ASP A 103 4.35 18.88 60.29
N LEU A 104 3.70 18.88 61.46
CA LEU A 104 3.27 17.65 62.13
C LEU A 104 2.26 16.86 61.30
N ASN A 105 1.24 17.51 60.75
CA ASN A 105 0.25 16.88 59.88
C ASN A 105 0.86 16.34 58.58
N ARG A 106 1.92 16.98 58.09
CA ARG A 106 2.69 16.48 56.95
C ARG A 106 3.47 15.22 57.34
N ARG A 107 4.22 15.26 58.44
CA ARG A 107 4.96 14.10 58.96
C ARG A 107 4.06 12.92 59.26
N GLU A 108 2.88 13.15 59.83
CA GLU A 108 1.90 12.08 60.10
C GLU A 108 1.43 11.42 58.81
N ARG A 109 1.10 12.19 57.77
CA ARG A 109 0.74 11.65 56.45
C ARG A 109 1.89 10.87 55.83
N ASP A 110 3.11 11.39 55.90
CA ASP A 110 4.30 10.72 55.39
C ASP A 110 4.55 9.39 56.12
N LEU A 111 4.39 9.36 57.46
CA LEU A 111 4.51 8.14 58.26
C LEU A 111 3.43 7.11 57.91
N VAL A 112 2.18 7.52 57.73
CA VAL A 112 1.10 6.60 57.31
C VAL A 112 1.40 6.00 55.92
N ASN A 113 1.91 6.81 54.99
CA ASN A 113 2.28 6.33 53.66
C ASN A 113 3.49 5.37 53.72
N GLN A 114 4.50 5.68 54.53
CA GLN A 114 5.64 4.80 54.76
C GLN A 114 5.23 3.47 55.38
N GLN A 115 4.30 3.50 56.35
CA GLN A 115 3.78 2.30 56.97
C GLN A 115 3.05 1.40 55.96
N LYS A 116 2.18 1.97 55.11
CA LYS A 116 1.52 1.22 54.03
C LYS A 116 2.53 0.61 53.05
N ALA A 117 3.53 1.39 52.63
CA ALA A 117 4.58 0.89 51.75
C ALA A 117 5.39 -0.25 52.39
N LEU A 118 5.67 -0.17 53.69
CA LEU A 118 6.33 -1.24 54.44
C LEU A 118 5.48 -2.51 54.51
N ASP A 119 4.17 -2.37 54.73
CA ASP A 119 3.27 -3.53 54.80
C ASP A 119 3.12 -4.21 53.43
N ASP A 120 3.06 -3.43 52.33
CA ASP A 120 3.09 -3.97 50.96
C ASP A 120 4.41 -4.71 50.65
N ILE A 121 5.55 -4.15 51.09
CA ILE A 121 6.86 -4.78 50.93
C ILE A 121 6.92 -6.09 51.71
N LYS A 122 6.42 -6.12 52.96
CA LYS A 122 6.36 -7.34 53.77
C LYS A 122 5.50 -8.41 53.13
N ALA A 123 4.32 -8.06 52.61
CA ALA A 123 3.44 -9.01 51.93
C ALA A 123 4.12 -9.62 50.69
N LYS A 124 4.76 -8.79 49.86
CA LYS A 124 5.52 -9.25 48.68
C LYS A 124 6.73 -10.11 49.08
N LEU A 125 7.41 -9.77 50.17
CA LEU A 125 8.54 -10.53 50.68
C LEU A 125 8.09 -11.91 51.17
N GLU A 126 6.98 -12.01 51.91
CA GLU A 126 6.42 -13.28 52.36
C GLU A 126 5.96 -14.15 51.17
N GLU A 127 5.34 -13.56 50.15
CA GLU A 127 4.97 -14.27 48.93
C GLU A 127 6.20 -14.80 48.19
N SER A 128 7.22 -13.96 48.01
CA SER A 128 8.48 -14.35 47.37
C SER A 128 9.18 -15.44 48.17
N TYR A 129 9.19 -15.34 49.51
CA TYR A 129 9.77 -16.36 50.38
C TYR A 129 9.03 -17.70 50.25
N ARG A 130 7.69 -17.71 50.20
CA ARG A 130 6.91 -18.93 49.97
C ARG A 130 7.16 -19.54 48.59
N GLN A 131 7.31 -18.71 47.55
CA GLN A 131 7.67 -19.18 46.21
C GLN A 131 9.08 -19.77 46.19
N GLN A 132 10.06 -19.10 46.81
CA GLN A 132 11.42 -19.59 46.94
C GLN A 132 11.47 -20.89 47.73
N GLU A 133 10.70 -21.03 48.81
CA GLU A 133 10.62 -22.26 49.60
C GLU A 133 10.04 -23.42 48.77
N LYS A 134 8.97 -23.18 47.99
CA LYS A 134 8.42 -24.18 47.06
C LYS A 134 9.42 -24.58 45.99
N GLU A 135 10.11 -23.62 45.39
CA GLU A 135 11.13 -23.90 44.37
C GLU A 135 12.36 -24.59 44.98
N LEU A 136 12.78 -24.23 46.20
CA LEU A 136 13.83 -24.92 46.94
C LEU A 136 13.43 -26.35 47.28
N GLN A 137 12.19 -26.60 47.72
CA GLN A 137 11.66 -27.95 47.93
C GLN A 137 11.61 -28.76 46.64
N ARG A 138 11.25 -28.11 45.51
CA ARG A 138 11.28 -28.73 44.18
C ARG A 138 12.70 -29.08 43.75
N VAL A 139 13.63 -28.14 43.84
CA VAL A 139 15.04 -28.31 43.45
C VAL A 139 15.77 -29.29 44.39
N ALA A 140 15.50 -29.27 45.69
CA ALA A 140 16.11 -30.17 46.67
C ALA A 140 15.62 -31.63 46.52
N ASN A 141 14.41 -31.83 46.01
CA ASN A 141 13.87 -33.17 45.68
C ASN A 141 14.16 -33.60 44.24
N MET A 142 14.70 -32.72 43.40
CA MET A 142 15.03 -33.07 42.03
C MET A 142 16.36 -33.80 41.96
N THR A 143 16.34 -34.95 41.29
CA THR A 143 17.54 -35.67 40.90
C THR A 143 18.22 -34.96 39.72
N ARG A 144 19.52 -35.19 39.53
CA ARG A 144 20.28 -34.68 38.37
C ARG A 144 19.63 -35.09 37.03
N GLN A 145 19.02 -36.27 36.98
CA GLN A 145 18.33 -36.80 35.80
C GLN A 145 17.06 -36.01 35.48
N GLU A 146 16.25 -35.65 36.49
CA GLU A 146 15.02 -34.86 36.30
C GLU A 146 15.34 -33.43 35.87
N ALA A 147 16.38 -32.81 36.44
CA ALA A 147 16.85 -31.49 36.01
C ALA A 147 17.30 -31.48 34.54
N GLN A 148 18.02 -32.51 34.15
CA GLN A 148 18.46 -32.69 32.76
C GLN A 148 17.28 -32.94 31.82
N GLY A 149 16.26 -33.68 32.26
CA GLY A 149 15.04 -33.92 31.49
C GLY A 149 14.23 -32.65 31.21
N ILE A 150 14.04 -31.79 32.22
CA ILE A 150 13.32 -30.50 32.06
C ILE A 150 14.09 -29.58 31.11
N LEU A 151 15.40 -29.45 31.29
CA LEU A 151 16.24 -28.62 30.42
C LEU A 151 16.19 -29.12 28.97
N MET A 152 16.26 -30.44 28.76
CA MET A 152 16.17 -31.02 27.42
C MET A 152 14.80 -30.81 26.78
N ALA A 153 13.70 -30.95 27.53
CA ALA A 153 12.37 -30.69 27.00
C ALA A 153 12.20 -29.23 26.55
N GLN A 154 12.77 -28.28 27.29
CA GLN A 154 12.70 -26.86 26.97
C GLN A 154 13.55 -26.51 25.75
N VAL A 155 14.78 -27.04 25.68
CA VAL A 155 15.65 -26.93 24.51
C VAL A 155 15.02 -27.57 23.27
N GLU A 156 14.36 -28.72 23.42
CA GLU A 156 13.68 -29.41 22.33
C GLU A 156 12.49 -28.61 21.79
N GLN A 157 11.73 -27.95 22.67
CA GLN A 157 10.63 -27.06 22.28
C GLN A 157 11.13 -25.84 21.49
N ASP A 158 12.20 -25.19 21.95
CA ASP A 158 12.80 -24.03 21.29
C ASP A 158 13.41 -24.42 19.93
N LEU A 159 14.11 -25.55 19.88
CA LEU A 159 14.65 -26.11 18.63
C LEU A 159 13.56 -26.47 17.63
N ARG A 160 12.42 -27.03 18.05
CA ARG A 160 11.31 -27.34 17.14
C ARG A 160 10.80 -26.10 16.39
N ASN A 161 10.65 -24.98 17.10
CA ASN A 161 10.22 -23.73 16.48
C ASN A 161 11.28 -23.16 15.54
N GLU A 162 12.56 -23.21 15.93
CA GLU A 162 13.66 -22.75 15.09
C GLU A 162 13.82 -23.60 13.82
N VAL A 163 13.73 -24.93 13.96
CA VAL A 163 13.79 -25.88 12.83
C VAL A 163 12.61 -25.66 11.90
N ALA A 164 11.38 -25.51 12.43
CA ALA A 164 10.21 -25.23 11.60
C ALA A 164 10.36 -23.93 10.79
N ARG A 165 10.93 -22.89 11.40
CA ARG A 165 11.24 -21.64 10.70
C ARG A 165 12.28 -21.85 9.60
N LYS A 166 13.40 -22.51 9.90
CA LYS A 166 14.46 -22.79 8.92
C LYS A 166 13.98 -23.66 7.77
N VAL A 167 13.13 -24.65 8.03
CA VAL A 167 12.50 -25.48 6.98
C VAL A 167 11.63 -24.63 6.08
N ARG A 168 10.76 -23.77 6.64
CA ARG A 168 9.91 -22.88 5.85
C ARG A 168 10.72 -21.86 5.03
N GLU A 169 11.78 -21.30 5.62
CA GLU A 169 12.70 -20.41 4.90
C GLU A 169 13.42 -21.13 3.74
N ALA A 170 13.88 -22.36 3.97
CA ALA A 170 14.51 -23.18 2.94
C ALA A 170 13.54 -23.57 1.82
N GLU A 171 12.30 -23.95 2.17
CA GLU A 171 11.24 -24.25 1.19
C GLU A 171 10.90 -23.02 0.32
N LEU A 172 10.76 -21.84 0.93
CA LEU A 172 10.52 -20.59 0.21
C LEU A 172 11.70 -20.26 -0.72
N SER A 173 12.93 -20.32 -0.22
CA SER A 173 14.13 -20.06 -1.04
C SER A 173 14.24 -21.05 -2.21
N ALA A 174 13.97 -22.33 -1.98
CA ALA A 174 13.98 -23.34 -3.03
C ALA A 174 12.90 -23.10 -4.09
N ARG A 175 11.71 -22.65 -3.66
CA ARG A 175 10.62 -22.28 -4.56
C ARG A 175 10.97 -21.07 -5.42
N ASP A 176 11.48 -20.00 -4.80
CA ASP A 176 11.87 -18.77 -5.51
C ASP A 176 13.00 -19.04 -6.51
N GLU A 177 14.00 -19.83 -6.13
CA GLU A 177 15.09 -20.23 -7.02
C GLU A 177 14.59 -21.10 -8.18
N SER A 178 13.67 -22.04 -7.91
CA SER A 178 13.06 -22.88 -8.94
C SER A 178 12.25 -22.05 -9.94
N GLU A 179 11.48 -21.07 -9.47
CA GLU A 179 10.70 -20.18 -10.33
C GLU A 179 11.60 -19.29 -11.19
N ARG A 180 12.72 -18.79 -10.62
CA ARG A 180 13.72 -18.05 -11.39
C ARG A 180 14.33 -18.92 -12.48
N ARG A 181 14.77 -20.14 -12.14
CA ARG A 181 15.39 -21.06 -13.09
C ARG A 181 14.43 -21.52 -14.18
N ALA A 182 13.17 -21.77 -13.84
CA ALA A 182 12.13 -22.09 -14.83
C ALA A 182 11.93 -20.95 -15.84
N ARG A 183 11.89 -19.69 -15.38
CA ARG A 183 11.81 -18.51 -16.25
C ARG A 183 13.03 -18.38 -17.16
N GLU A 184 14.23 -18.65 -16.65
CA GLU A 184 15.48 -18.65 -17.43
C GLU A 184 15.42 -19.68 -18.55
N ILE A 185 15.06 -20.94 -18.23
CA ILE A 185 14.96 -22.04 -19.20
C ILE A 185 13.97 -21.71 -20.32
N VAL A 186 12.78 -21.22 -19.97
CA VAL A 186 11.75 -20.86 -20.96
C VAL A 186 12.22 -19.70 -21.83
N THR A 187 12.80 -18.66 -21.22
CA THR A 187 13.26 -17.47 -21.96
C THR A 187 14.40 -17.80 -22.91
N GLU A 188 15.38 -18.60 -22.47
CA GLU A 188 16.47 -19.05 -23.33
C GLU A 188 15.98 -19.94 -24.48
N SER A 189 15.05 -20.85 -24.21
CA SER A 189 14.44 -21.71 -25.22
C SER A 189 13.72 -20.89 -26.30
N ILE A 190 13.00 -19.84 -25.90
CA ILE A 190 12.35 -18.91 -26.83
C ILE A 190 13.38 -18.13 -27.64
N GLN A 191 14.39 -17.56 -27.00
CA GLN A 191 15.41 -16.74 -27.68
C GLN A 191 16.17 -17.53 -28.75
N ARG A 192 16.47 -18.81 -28.51
CA ARG A 192 17.21 -19.66 -29.47
C ARG A 192 16.38 -20.05 -30.70
N ILE A 193 15.04 -20.00 -30.63
CA ILE A 193 14.11 -20.28 -31.75
C ILE A 193 13.56 -19.00 -32.38
N ALA A 194 14.04 -17.82 -31.99
CA ALA A 194 13.64 -16.56 -32.60
C ALA A 194 14.23 -16.42 -34.03
N ALA A 195 13.64 -17.15 -34.99
CA ALA A 195 13.86 -17.00 -36.42
C ALA A 195 12.51 -16.79 -37.15
N ASP A 196 12.56 -15.98 -38.21
CA ASP A 196 11.42 -15.48 -38.98
C ASP A 196 10.54 -16.61 -39.52
N GLN A 197 9.27 -16.65 -39.09
CA GLN A 197 8.23 -17.40 -39.80
C GLN A 197 7.00 -16.53 -39.96
N THR A 198 6.68 -16.23 -41.20
CA THR A 198 5.53 -15.41 -41.60
C THR A 198 4.26 -16.22 -41.51
N ALA A 199 3.22 -15.66 -40.88
CA ALA A 199 1.88 -16.24 -40.91
C ALA A 199 1.39 -16.36 -42.36
N GLU A 200 1.03 -17.57 -42.78
CA GLU A 200 0.49 -17.85 -44.12
C GLU A 200 -1.04 -17.76 -44.08
N VAL A 201 -1.64 -17.15 -45.10
CA VAL A 201 -3.10 -17.02 -45.21
C VAL A 201 -3.70 -18.36 -45.61
N SER A 202 -4.75 -18.79 -44.91
CA SER A 202 -5.44 -20.08 -45.07
C SER A 202 -6.26 -20.22 -46.36
N VAL A 203 -6.23 -19.22 -47.24
CA VAL A 203 -6.94 -19.23 -48.52
C VAL A 203 -5.91 -19.34 -49.64
N SER A 204 -5.97 -20.44 -50.38
CA SER A 204 -5.19 -20.57 -51.61
C SER A 204 -5.91 -19.84 -52.72
N VAL A 205 -5.64 -18.53 -52.83
CA VAL A 205 -6.06 -17.72 -53.97
C VAL A 205 -5.04 -17.96 -55.07
N LEU A 206 -5.48 -18.50 -56.21
CA LEU A 206 -4.64 -18.63 -57.38
C LEU A 206 -4.87 -17.40 -58.28
N PRO A 207 -3.88 -16.48 -58.40
CA PRO A 207 -3.98 -15.38 -59.34
C PRO A 207 -3.90 -15.92 -60.77
N LEU A 208 -4.76 -15.40 -61.64
CA LEU A 208 -4.80 -15.69 -63.06
C LEU A 208 -4.17 -14.55 -63.84
N PRO A 209 -3.36 -14.83 -64.89
CA PRO A 209 -2.75 -13.79 -65.71
C PRO A 209 -3.75 -12.93 -66.50
N THR A 210 -4.91 -13.48 -66.85
CA THR A 210 -5.97 -12.79 -67.61
C THR A 210 -7.34 -13.41 -67.34
N ASP A 211 -8.42 -12.63 -67.49
CA ASP A 211 -9.80 -13.12 -67.42
C ASP A 211 -10.17 -14.07 -68.59
N GLU A 212 -9.45 -14.02 -69.71
CA GLU A 212 -9.62 -15.02 -70.78
C GLU A 212 -9.26 -16.43 -70.31
N LEU A 213 -8.23 -16.56 -69.47
CA LEU A 213 -7.85 -17.83 -68.87
C LEU A 213 -8.91 -18.31 -67.87
N LYS A 214 -9.54 -17.40 -67.13
CA LYS A 214 -10.70 -17.69 -66.27
C LYS A 214 -11.83 -18.33 -67.08
N GLY A 215 -12.16 -17.75 -68.23
CA GLY A 215 -13.16 -18.31 -69.16
C GLY A 215 -12.80 -19.71 -69.70
N ARG A 216 -11.51 -19.98 -69.97
CA ARG A 216 -11.04 -21.31 -70.39
C ARG A 216 -11.06 -22.34 -69.26
N ILE A 217 -10.79 -21.94 -68.03
CA ILE A 217 -10.87 -22.80 -66.83
C ILE A 217 -12.31 -23.22 -66.57
N ILE A 218 -13.29 -22.32 -66.70
CA ILE A 218 -14.72 -22.65 -66.62
C ILE A 218 -15.10 -23.58 -67.79
N GLY A 219 -14.73 -23.18 -69.01
CA GLY A 219 -15.11 -23.86 -70.25
C GLY A 219 -16.59 -23.66 -70.61
N LYS A 220 -16.98 -24.07 -71.83
CA LYS A 220 -18.39 -23.99 -72.26
C LYS A 220 -19.27 -24.80 -71.30
N GLU A 221 -20.31 -24.16 -70.76
CA GLU A 221 -21.26 -24.75 -69.79
C GLU A 221 -20.61 -25.29 -68.51
N GLY A 222 -19.42 -24.80 -68.14
CA GLY A 222 -18.72 -25.27 -66.94
C GLY A 222 -18.10 -26.67 -67.08
N ARG A 223 -17.95 -27.19 -68.32
CA ARG A 223 -17.44 -28.55 -68.54
C ARG A 223 -16.01 -28.77 -68.01
N ASN A 224 -15.17 -27.75 -68.09
CA ASN A 224 -13.75 -27.86 -67.73
C ASN A 224 -13.59 -27.77 -66.21
N ILE A 225 -14.31 -26.86 -65.56
CA ILE A 225 -14.31 -26.75 -64.10
C ILE A 225 -14.90 -28.00 -63.45
N ARG A 226 -15.97 -28.58 -64.01
CA ARG A 226 -16.51 -29.87 -63.53
C ARG A 226 -15.51 -31.01 -63.69
N ALA A 227 -14.80 -31.08 -64.82
CA ALA A 227 -13.76 -32.10 -65.02
C ALA A 227 -12.60 -31.93 -64.02
N LEU A 228 -12.19 -30.69 -63.71
CA LEU A 228 -11.20 -30.40 -62.68
C LEU A 228 -11.68 -30.82 -61.28
N GLN A 229 -12.92 -30.46 -60.92
CA GLN A 229 -13.52 -30.83 -59.63
C GLN A 229 -13.66 -32.35 -59.50
N GLN A 230 -14.07 -33.05 -60.55
CA GLN A 230 -14.17 -34.51 -60.55
C GLN A 230 -12.80 -35.19 -60.46
N ALA A 231 -11.80 -34.72 -61.20
CA ALA A 231 -10.47 -35.32 -61.21
C ALA A 231 -9.68 -35.06 -59.90
N THR A 232 -9.88 -33.89 -59.27
CA THR A 232 -9.18 -33.51 -58.03
C THR A 232 -9.96 -33.85 -56.76
N GLY A 233 -11.30 -33.90 -56.82
CA GLY A 233 -12.17 -34.04 -55.66
C GLY A 233 -12.21 -32.80 -54.77
N ILE A 234 -12.00 -31.61 -55.35
CA ILE A 234 -11.94 -30.31 -54.67
C ILE A 234 -12.87 -29.34 -55.38
N ASP A 235 -13.50 -28.43 -54.63
CA ASP A 235 -14.37 -27.41 -55.18
C ASP A 235 -13.58 -26.18 -55.63
N LEU A 236 -13.86 -25.76 -56.86
CA LEU A 236 -13.27 -24.55 -57.44
C LEU A 236 -14.37 -23.50 -57.50
N ILE A 237 -14.21 -22.44 -56.72
CA ILE A 237 -15.16 -21.33 -56.67
C ILE A 237 -14.63 -20.24 -57.58
N VAL A 238 -15.44 -19.87 -58.56
CA VAL A 238 -15.16 -18.81 -59.51
C VAL A 238 -16.26 -17.77 -59.33
N ASP A 239 -15.91 -16.69 -58.63
CA ASP A 239 -16.82 -15.58 -58.30
C ASP A 239 -16.52 -14.34 -59.17
N ASP A 240 -17.24 -13.24 -58.96
CA ASP A 240 -17.03 -11.94 -59.63
C ASP A 240 -15.68 -11.27 -59.31
N THR A 241 -14.85 -11.90 -58.47
CA THR A 241 -13.48 -11.44 -58.22
C THR A 241 -12.65 -11.54 -59.52
N PRO A 242 -12.15 -10.42 -60.08
CA PRO A 242 -11.35 -10.44 -61.31
C PRO A 242 -10.05 -11.21 -61.10
N GLU A 243 -9.58 -11.88 -62.15
CA GLU A 243 -8.23 -12.48 -62.20
C GLU A 243 -7.90 -13.49 -61.07
N ALA A 244 -8.89 -14.15 -60.46
CA ALA A 244 -8.64 -15.14 -59.40
C ALA A 244 -9.59 -16.33 -59.44
N VAL A 245 -9.08 -17.50 -58.99
CA VAL A 245 -9.86 -18.70 -58.71
C VAL A 245 -9.59 -19.13 -57.28
N ILE A 246 -10.65 -19.42 -56.52
CA ILE A 246 -10.56 -19.85 -55.14
C ILE A 246 -10.63 -21.38 -55.10
N ILE A 247 -9.64 -22.01 -54.48
CA ILE A 247 -9.58 -23.47 -54.30
C ILE A 247 -10.10 -23.80 -52.90
N SER A 248 -11.27 -24.44 -52.82
CA SER A 248 -11.95 -24.77 -51.57
C SER A 248 -12.05 -26.29 -51.39
N GLY A 249 -11.61 -26.79 -50.24
CA GLY A 249 -11.77 -28.20 -49.89
C GLY A 249 -10.96 -28.58 -48.67
N PHE A 250 -11.41 -29.59 -47.94
CA PHE A 250 -10.88 -29.95 -46.62
C PHE A 250 -9.57 -30.75 -46.68
N ASP A 251 -9.36 -31.55 -47.72
CA ASP A 251 -8.13 -32.33 -47.92
C ASP A 251 -6.98 -31.41 -48.41
N PRO A 252 -5.93 -31.20 -47.59
CA PRO A 252 -4.82 -30.30 -47.93
C PRO A 252 -3.99 -30.81 -49.12
N VAL A 253 -3.84 -32.12 -49.27
CA VAL A 253 -3.07 -32.72 -50.37
C VAL A 253 -3.82 -32.54 -51.67
N ARG A 254 -5.13 -32.86 -51.71
CA ARG A 254 -5.93 -32.65 -52.92
C ARG A 254 -6.00 -31.18 -53.31
N ARG A 255 -6.07 -30.26 -52.35
CA ARG A 255 -6.02 -28.81 -52.60
C ARG A 255 -4.71 -28.41 -53.29
N GLU A 256 -3.59 -28.94 -52.82
CA GLU A 256 -2.28 -28.72 -53.45
C GLU A 256 -2.21 -29.35 -54.84
N VAL A 257 -2.73 -30.57 -55.04
CA VAL A 257 -2.82 -31.21 -56.36
C VAL A 257 -3.60 -30.32 -57.33
N ALA A 258 -4.74 -29.77 -56.91
CA ALA A 258 -5.55 -28.87 -57.72
C ALA A 258 -4.77 -27.59 -58.09
N ARG A 259 -4.05 -27.00 -57.13
CA ARG A 259 -3.22 -25.81 -57.34
C ARG A 259 -2.09 -26.05 -58.33
N VAL A 260 -1.34 -27.15 -58.18
CA VAL A 260 -0.23 -27.53 -59.09
C VAL A 260 -0.77 -27.86 -60.48
N ALA A 261 -1.87 -28.60 -60.57
CA ALA A 261 -2.50 -28.95 -61.83
C ALA A 261 -3.00 -27.71 -62.58
N LEU A 262 -3.68 -26.79 -61.88
CA LEU A 262 -4.14 -25.51 -62.45
C LEU A 262 -2.99 -24.66 -62.98
N ASN A 263 -1.90 -24.51 -62.22
CA ASN A 263 -0.71 -23.80 -62.67
C ASN A 263 -0.13 -24.38 -63.96
N LYS A 264 -0.01 -25.72 -64.04
CA LYS A 264 0.48 -26.39 -65.25
C LYS A 264 -0.45 -26.21 -66.45
N LEU A 265 -1.76 -26.28 -66.23
CA LEU A 265 -2.77 -26.06 -67.28
C LEU A 265 -2.78 -24.62 -67.78
N ILE A 266 -2.52 -23.64 -66.91
CA ILE A 266 -2.38 -22.22 -67.27
C ILE A 266 -1.14 -22.03 -68.17
N VAL A 267 0.00 -22.59 -67.78
CA VAL A 267 1.25 -22.52 -68.55
C VAL A 267 1.13 -23.24 -69.91
N ASP A 268 0.47 -24.39 -69.95
CA ASP A 268 0.22 -25.17 -71.18
C ASP A 268 -0.83 -24.52 -72.10
N GLY A 269 -1.72 -23.69 -71.55
CA GLY A 269 -2.75 -22.93 -72.29
C GLY A 269 -3.88 -23.78 -72.90
N ARG A 270 -3.79 -25.11 -72.81
CA ARG A 270 -4.76 -26.09 -73.34
C ARG A 270 -5.58 -26.70 -72.21
N ILE A 271 -6.84 -26.26 -72.08
CA ILE A 271 -7.73 -26.68 -71.00
C ILE A 271 -8.95 -27.42 -71.59
N HIS A 272 -8.90 -28.75 -71.57
CA HIS A 272 -10.01 -29.62 -71.96
C HIS A 272 -10.01 -30.92 -71.10
N PRO A 273 -11.15 -31.64 -70.98
CA PRO A 273 -11.31 -32.72 -69.99
C PRO A 273 -10.20 -33.78 -69.99
N ALA A 274 -9.88 -34.37 -71.16
CA ALA A 274 -8.83 -35.39 -71.26
C ALA A 274 -7.44 -34.90 -70.81
N ARG A 275 -7.11 -33.63 -71.07
CA ARG A 275 -5.83 -33.03 -70.65
C ARG A 275 -5.83 -32.71 -69.16
N ILE A 276 -6.97 -32.27 -68.64
CA ILE A 276 -7.16 -32.03 -67.20
C ILE A 276 -6.87 -33.33 -66.43
N GLU A 277 -7.48 -34.45 -66.83
CA GLU A 277 -7.26 -35.75 -66.19
C GLU A 277 -5.78 -36.17 -66.24
N GLU A 278 -5.12 -36.02 -67.39
CA GLU A 278 -3.69 -36.33 -67.56
C GLU A 278 -2.81 -35.47 -66.62
N ILE A 279 -3.03 -34.16 -66.59
CA ILE A 279 -2.23 -33.23 -65.79
C ILE A 279 -2.50 -33.42 -64.30
N VAL A 280 -3.73 -33.69 -63.90
CA VAL A 280 -4.08 -33.99 -62.50
C VAL A 280 -3.41 -35.28 -62.04
N ALA A 281 -3.39 -36.33 -62.86
CA ALA A 281 -2.71 -37.58 -62.54
C ALA A 281 -1.19 -37.38 -62.33
N LYS A 282 -0.53 -36.64 -63.23
CA LYS A 282 0.90 -36.29 -63.09
C LYS A 282 1.17 -35.41 -61.86
N SER A 283 0.31 -34.43 -61.62
CA SER A 283 0.45 -33.51 -60.47
C SER A 283 0.24 -34.24 -59.15
N ARG A 284 -0.66 -35.24 -59.11
CA ARG A 284 -0.84 -36.11 -57.95
C ARG A 284 0.42 -36.88 -57.61
N GLN A 285 1.08 -37.49 -58.61
CA GLN A 285 2.35 -38.21 -58.38
C GLN A 285 3.45 -37.29 -57.85
N GLU A 286 3.57 -36.08 -58.42
CA GLU A 286 4.56 -35.09 -57.97
C GLU A 286 4.30 -34.62 -56.54
N VAL A 287 3.05 -34.30 -56.19
CA VAL A 287 2.71 -33.87 -54.83
C VAL A 287 2.93 -35.00 -53.82
N LEU A 288 2.58 -36.24 -54.15
CA LEU A 288 2.84 -37.39 -53.26
C LEU A 288 4.34 -37.63 -53.05
N GLN A 289 5.16 -37.42 -54.08
CA GLN A 289 6.61 -37.50 -53.95
C GLN A 289 7.13 -36.39 -53.04
N ARG A 290 6.64 -35.14 -53.20
CA ARG A 290 6.98 -34.03 -52.31
C ARG A 290 6.54 -34.28 -50.86
N VAL A 291 5.36 -34.86 -50.63
CA VAL A 291 4.89 -35.27 -49.28
C VAL A 291 5.94 -36.19 -48.63
N LYS A 292 6.40 -37.21 -49.36
CA LYS A 292 7.41 -38.13 -48.85
C LYS A 292 8.73 -37.42 -48.52
N GLU A 293 9.23 -36.60 -49.44
CA GLU A 293 10.49 -35.85 -49.28
C GLU A 293 10.44 -34.88 -48.09
N GLU A 294 9.34 -34.15 -47.91
CA GLU A 294 9.16 -33.20 -46.80
C GLU A 294 9.08 -33.91 -45.45
N GLY A 295 8.41 -35.07 -45.39
CA GLY A 295 8.38 -35.91 -44.19
C GLY A 295 9.76 -36.45 -43.82
N GLU A 296 10.49 -37.00 -44.80
CA GLU A 296 11.87 -37.49 -44.61
C GLU A 296 12.82 -36.37 -44.18
N ALA A 297 12.71 -35.20 -44.81
CA ALA A 297 13.48 -34.01 -44.47
C ALA A 297 13.23 -33.55 -43.03
N ALA A 298 11.98 -33.50 -42.57
CA ALA A 298 11.65 -33.10 -41.20
C ALA A 298 12.25 -34.04 -40.15
N VAL A 299 12.20 -35.34 -40.41
CA VAL A 299 12.77 -36.37 -39.52
C VAL A 299 14.30 -36.27 -39.49
N LEU A 300 14.93 -36.07 -40.66
CA LEU A 300 16.37 -35.90 -40.78
C LEU A 300 16.88 -34.62 -40.09
N GLU A 301 16.21 -33.49 -40.32
CA GLU A 301 16.51 -32.18 -39.73
C GLU A 301 16.51 -32.25 -38.19
N LEU A 302 15.53 -32.96 -37.62
CA LEU A 302 15.42 -33.16 -36.18
C LEU A 302 16.32 -34.30 -35.66
N GLY A 303 17.08 -35.00 -36.51
CA GLY A 303 17.96 -36.10 -36.11
C GLY A 303 17.19 -37.28 -35.50
N LEU A 304 15.94 -37.48 -35.90
CA LEU A 304 15.10 -38.57 -35.44
C LEU A 304 15.26 -39.76 -36.39
N GLN A 305 15.27 -40.99 -35.85
CA GLN A 305 15.43 -42.21 -36.63
C GLN A 305 14.46 -43.30 -36.13
N GLY A 306 14.09 -44.21 -37.03
CA GLY A 306 13.28 -45.38 -36.71
C GLY A 306 11.77 -45.13 -36.71
N LEU A 307 11.29 -44.08 -37.37
CA LEU A 307 9.86 -43.88 -37.60
C LEU A 307 9.34 -44.76 -38.73
N HIS A 308 8.13 -45.29 -38.56
CA HIS A 308 7.46 -46.08 -39.58
C HIS A 308 7.17 -45.22 -40.84
N PRO A 309 7.35 -45.76 -42.07
CA PRO A 309 7.15 -44.97 -43.31
C PRO A 309 5.79 -44.28 -43.40
N GLU A 310 4.71 -44.91 -42.91
CA GLU A 310 3.38 -44.29 -42.85
C GLU A 310 3.33 -43.05 -41.93
N VAL A 311 4.02 -43.07 -40.79
CA VAL A 311 4.12 -41.89 -39.90
C VAL A 311 4.86 -40.76 -40.59
N VAL A 312 5.95 -41.08 -41.29
CA VAL A 312 6.73 -40.12 -42.08
C VAL A 312 5.88 -39.52 -43.21
N ARG A 313 5.07 -40.35 -43.89
CA ARG A 313 4.13 -39.89 -44.91
C ARG A 313 3.10 -38.91 -44.34
N HIS A 314 2.52 -39.20 -43.19
CA HIS A 314 1.55 -38.31 -42.54
C HIS A 314 2.18 -37.00 -42.07
N LEU A 315 3.42 -37.01 -41.57
CA LEU A 315 4.18 -35.78 -41.30
C LEU A 315 4.33 -34.92 -42.55
N GLY A 316 4.64 -35.52 -43.69
CA GLY A 316 4.73 -34.82 -44.98
C GLY A 316 3.42 -34.13 -45.39
N ILE A 317 2.26 -34.69 -45.05
CA ILE A 317 0.95 -34.10 -45.35
C ILE A 317 0.78 -32.78 -44.59
N LEU A 318 1.31 -32.67 -43.36
CA LEU A 318 1.22 -31.46 -42.55
C LEU A 318 1.90 -30.25 -43.20
N ARG A 319 2.79 -30.46 -44.18
CA ARG A 319 3.40 -29.39 -44.99
C ARG A 319 2.35 -28.59 -45.77
N PHE A 320 1.28 -29.24 -46.20
CA PHE A 320 0.22 -28.63 -47.00
C PHE A 320 -0.98 -28.20 -46.16
N ARG A 321 -0.91 -28.40 -44.84
CA ARG A 321 -1.96 -28.02 -43.91
C ARG A 321 -1.58 -26.74 -43.18
N THR A 322 -2.55 -25.84 -43.09
CA THR A 322 -2.45 -24.61 -42.30
C THR A 322 -3.46 -24.69 -41.16
N SER A 323 -3.07 -24.31 -39.95
CA SER A 323 -3.93 -24.18 -38.78
C SER A 323 -3.62 -22.86 -38.10
N TYR A 324 -4.64 -22.07 -37.77
CA TYR A 324 -4.49 -20.75 -37.15
C TYR A 324 -3.46 -19.82 -37.85
N GLY A 325 -3.37 -19.89 -39.19
CA GLY A 325 -2.44 -19.08 -39.99
C GLY A 325 -0.98 -19.54 -39.96
N GLN A 326 -0.69 -20.73 -39.41
CA GLN A 326 0.62 -21.35 -39.42
C GLN A 326 0.59 -22.66 -40.22
N GLN A 327 1.66 -22.94 -40.96
CA GLN A 327 1.85 -24.25 -41.57
C GLN A 327 2.18 -25.29 -40.49
N VAL A 328 1.40 -26.37 -40.44
CA VAL A 328 1.42 -27.32 -39.31
C VAL A 328 2.77 -28.04 -39.20
N LEU A 329 3.40 -28.48 -40.30
CA LEU A 329 4.69 -29.16 -40.21
C LEU A 329 5.79 -28.27 -39.60
N ASN A 330 5.85 -27.00 -39.99
CA ASN A 330 6.80 -26.05 -39.42
C ASN A 330 6.54 -25.81 -37.94
N HIS A 331 5.27 -25.66 -37.55
CA HIS A 331 4.87 -25.56 -36.15
C HIS A 331 5.31 -26.81 -35.36
N SER A 332 5.05 -28.03 -35.85
CA SER A 332 5.50 -29.25 -35.18
C SER A 332 7.03 -29.35 -35.06
N LYS A 333 7.80 -28.89 -36.05
CA LYS A 333 9.27 -28.81 -35.93
C LYS A 333 9.69 -27.83 -34.83
N GLU A 334 9.03 -26.67 -34.75
CA GLU A 334 9.30 -25.67 -33.72
C GLU A 334 9.02 -26.22 -32.31
N VAL A 335 7.85 -26.82 -32.12
CA VAL A 335 7.44 -27.46 -30.87
C VAL A 335 8.44 -28.56 -30.49
N ALA A 336 8.91 -29.36 -31.46
CA ALA A 336 9.96 -30.36 -31.24
C ALA A 336 11.27 -29.75 -30.72
N HIS A 337 11.72 -28.62 -31.29
CA HIS A 337 12.92 -27.92 -30.83
C HIS A 337 12.75 -27.31 -29.45
N LEU A 338 11.61 -26.65 -29.17
CA LEU A 338 11.30 -26.07 -27.86
C LEU A 338 11.26 -27.16 -26.78
N ALA A 339 10.52 -28.24 -27.02
CA ALA A 339 10.39 -29.35 -26.08
C ALA A 339 11.75 -30.02 -25.82
N ALA A 340 12.56 -30.22 -26.86
CA ALA A 340 13.91 -30.79 -26.72
C ALA A 340 14.85 -29.91 -25.89
N MET A 341 14.84 -28.59 -26.09
CA MET A 341 15.68 -27.67 -25.32
C MET A 341 15.26 -27.63 -23.85
N MET A 342 13.95 -27.48 -23.58
CA MET A 342 13.45 -27.50 -22.20
C MET A 342 13.78 -28.83 -21.51
N ALA A 343 13.60 -29.97 -22.19
CA ALA A 343 13.94 -31.29 -21.67
C ALA A 343 15.43 -31.40 -21.30
N SER A 344 16.32 -30.86 -22.14
CA SER A 344 17.77 -30.88 -21.91
C SER A 344 18.16 -30.09 -20.66
N GLU A 345 17.51 -28.96 -20.41
CA GLU A 345 17.83 -28.09 -19.26
C GLU A 345 17.32 -28.65 -17.93
N ILE A 346 16.18 -29.36 -17.93
CA ILE A 346 15.60 -29.95 -16.71
C ILE A 346 16.00 -31.42 -16.47
N GLY A 347 16.70 -32.05 -17.41
CA GLY A 347 17.16 -33.44 -17.32
C GLY A 347 16.08 -34.49 -17.66
N ALA A 348 15.07 -34.13 -18.46
CA ALA A 348 14.07 -35.07 -18.98
C ALA A 348 14.58 -35.78 -20.26
N ASP A 349 13.83 -36.77 -20.78
CA ASP A 349 14.23 -37.48 -22.00
C ASP A 349 14.04 -36.58 -23.24
N VAL A 350 15.16 -36.02 -23.72
CA VAL A 350 15.23 -35.14 -24.89
C VAL A 350 14.68 -35.82 -26.14
N ARG A 351 14.92 -37.12 -26.32
CA ARG A 351 14.46 -37.85 -27.52
C ARG A 351 12.95 -37.99 -27.50
N ILE A 352 12.37 -38.36 -26.36
CA ILE A 352 10.91 -38.47 -26.19
C ILE A 352 10.26 -37.10 -26.36
N ALA A 353 10.74 -36.06 -25.69
CA ALA A 353 10.20 -34.71 -25.81
C ALA A 353 10.23 -34.17 -27.25
N LYS A 354 11.35 -34.37 -27.96
CA LYS A 354 11.51 -33.97 -29.38
C LYS A 354 10.57 -34.73 -30.30
N LEU A 355 10.46 -36.04 -30.10
CA LEU A 355 9.60 -36.91 -30.90
C LEU A 355 8.11 -36.61 -30.67
N SER A 356 7.72 -36.38 -29.42
CA SER A 356 6.38 -35.92 -29.05
C SER A 356 6.05 -34.57 -29.67
N GLY A 357 6.98 -33.61 -29.65
CA GLY A 357 6.79 -32.30 -30.29
C GLY A 357 6.59 -32.39 -31.80
N LEU A 358 7.33 -33.24 -32.51
CA LEU A 358 7.14 -33.42 -33.95
C LEU A 358 5.81 -34.08 -34.30
N LEU A 359 5.31 -34.96 -33.44
CA LEU A 359 4.18 -35.84 -33.74
C LEU A 359 2.84 -35.40 -33.10
N HIS A 360 2.82 -34.40 -32.21
CA HIS A 360 1.62 -34.02 -31.46
C HIS A 360 0.42 -33.73 -32.35
N ASP A 361 0.67 -33.07 -33.48
CA ASP A 361 -0.33 -32.61 -34.43
C ASP A 361 -0.56 -33.59 -35.59
N ILE A 362 0.01 -34.81 -35.56
CA ILE A 362 -0.08 -35.75 -36.69
C ILE A 362 -1.51 -36.18 -37.01
N GLY A 363 -2.43 -36.13 -36.05
CA GLY A 363 -3.85 -36.38 -36.28
C GLY A 363 -4.49 -35.41 -37.28
N LYS A 364 -3.94 -34.18 -37.41
CA LYS A 364 -4.33 -33.22 -38.44
C LYS A 364 -3.97 -33.68 -39.87
N ALA A 365 -3.31 -34.82 -40.06
CA ALA A 365 -3.16 -35.40 -41.39
C ALA A 365 -4.37 -36.27 -41.81
N ILE A 366 -5.26 -36.65 -40.87
CA ILE A 366 -6.31 -37.67 -41.07
C ILE A 366 -7.67 -37.36 -40.42
N ASP A 367 -7.79 -36.27 -39.65
CA ASP A 367 -9.01 -35.89 -38.94
C ASP A 367 -10.27 -35.68 -39.82
N HIS A 368 -10.11 -35.48 -41.13
CA HIS A 368 -11.25 -35.40 -42.06
C HIS A 368 -11.88 -36.77 -42.39
N GLU A 369 -11.20 -37.87 -42.06
CA GLU A 369 -11.64 -39.25 -42.32
C GLU A 369 -12.21 -39.93 -41.07
N VAL A 370 -11.90 -39.40 -39.88
CA VAL A 370 -12.18 -40.03 -38.58
C VAL A 370 -12.73 -39.00 -37.61
N GLU A 371 -13.85 -39.31 -36.97
CA GLU A 371 -14.49 -38.45 -35.97
C GLU A 371 -13.71 -38.50 -34.64
N GLY A 372 -13.28 -37.34 -34.11
CA GLY A 372 -12.59 -37.23 -32.82
C GLY A 372 -11.62 -36.06 -32.71
N SER A 373 -11.03 -35.87 -31.52
CA SER A 373 -9.92 -34.92 -31.30
C SER A 373 -8.68 -35.38 -32.06
N HIS A 374 -7.97 -34.47 -32.73
CA HIS A 374 -6.76 -34.81 -33.46
C HIS A 374 -5.65 -35.36 -32.55
N ALA A 375 -5.66 -35.02 -31.25
CA ALA A 375 -4.76 -35.62 -30.27
C ALA A 375 -5.01 -37.12 -30.10
N VAL A 376 -6.28 -37.51 -29.96
CA VAL A 376 -6.68 -38.92 -29.83
C VAL A 376 -6.42 -39.69 -31.13
N ILE A 377 -6.84 -39.12 -32.27
CA ILE A 377 -6.63 -39.72 -33.60
C ILE A 377 -5.14 -39.91 -33.89
N GLY A 378 -4.32 -38.89 -33.58
CA GLY A 378 -2.88 -38.94 -33.72
C GLY A 378 -2.27 -40.03 -32.84
N ALA A 379 -2.63 -40.09 -31.56
CA ALA A 379 -2.14 -41.11 -30.64
C ALA A 379 -2.46 -42.54 -31.12
N ASP A 380 -3.69 -42.78 -31.61
CA ASP A 380 -4.10 -44.09 -32.12
C ASP A 380 -3.32 -44.49 -33.37
N LEU A 381 -3.06 -43.55 -34.28
CA LEU A 381 -2.20 -43.75 -35.45
C LEU A 381 -0.79 -44.16 -35.02
N LEU A 382 -0.20 -43.42 -34.08
CA LEU A 382 1.15 -43.68 -33.58
C LEU A 382 1.24 -45.04 -32.87
N GLN A 383 0.22 -45.40 -32.09
CA GLN A 383 0.15 -46.68 -31.39
C GLN A 383 0.14 -47.86 -32.37
N ARG A 384 -0.63 -47.78 -33.47
CA ARG A 384 -0.66 -48.83 -34.51
C ARG A 384 0.68 -49.00 -35.22
N HIS A 385 1.47 -47.93 -35.32
CA HIS A 385 2.77 -47.92 -35.98
C HIS A 385 3.96 -48.09 -35.02
N SER A 386 3.73 -48.64 -33.83
CA SER A 386 4.76 -49.02 -32.86
C SER A 386 5.65 -47.86 -32.37
N VAL A 387 5.09 -46.65 -32.29
CA VAL A 387 5.76 -45.50 -31.65
C VAL A 387 5.78 -45.71 -30.12
N PRO A 388 6.86 -45.31 -29.40
CA PRO A 388 6.98 -45.56 -27.97
C PRO A 388 5.78 -45.04 -27.16
N ALA A 389 5.33 -45.83 -26.19
CA ALA A 389 4.17 -45.49 -25.34
C ALA A 389 4.26 -44.11 -24.65
N PRO A 390 5.43 -43.64 -24.15
CA PRO A 390 5.53 -42.28 -23.60
C PRO A 390 5.23 -41.18 -24.62
N VAL A 391 5.57 -41.38 -25.89
CA VAL A 391 5.26 -40.43 -26.97
C VAL A 391 3.76 -40.47 -27.28
N VAL A 392 3.18 -41.68 -27.39
CA VAL A 392 1.74 -41.85 -27.62
C VAL A 392 0.92 -41.17 -26.52
N HIS A 393 1.33 -41.34 -25.25
CA HIS A 393 0.71 -40.69 -24.11
C HIS A 393 0.83 -39.16 -24.18
N ALA A 394 2.04 -38.62 -24.43
CA ALA A 394 2.24 -37.19 -24.56
C ALA A 394 1.37 -36.58 -25.69
N VAL A 395 1.31 -37.24 -26.85
CA VAL A 395 0.47 -36.84 -27.98
C VAL A 395 -1.02 -36.96 -27.65
N ARG A 396 -1.46 -37.91 -26.83
CA ARG A 396 -2.86 -37.98 -26.41
C ARG A 396 -3.23 -36.91 -25.39
N ALA A 397 -2.32 -36.61 -24.46
CA ALA A 397 -2.55 -35.70 -23.34
C ALA A 397 -2.34 -34.22 -23.68
N HIS A 398 -1.79 -33.85 -24.85
CA HIS A 398 -1.40 -32.46 -25.12
C HIS A 398 -2.56 -31.46 -25.19
N HIS A 399 -3.80 -31.93 -25.39
CA HIS A 399 -5.02 -31.14 -25.27
C HIS A 399 -5.84 -31.44 -24.01
N TYR A 400 -5.23 -32.12 -23.02
CA TYR A 400 -5.88 -32.58 -21.80
C TYR A 400 -7.04 -33.56 -22.03
N ASP A 401 -7.08 -34.24 -23.18
CA ASP A 401 -8.00 -35.36 -23.45
C ASP A 401 -7.68 -36.57 -22.53
N GLU A 402 -6.44 -36.65 -22.05
CA GLU A 402 -5.95 -37.55 -21.01
C GLU A 402 -5.07 -36.74 -20.03
N GLU A 403 -5.00 -37.14 -18.77
CA GLU A 403 -4.21 -36.42 -17.78
C GLU A 403 -2.69 -36.59 -18.04
N PRO A 404 -1.92 -35.49 -18.14
CA PRO A 404 -0.48 -35.58 -18.41
C PRO A 404 0.28 -35.98 -17.15
N HIS A 405 0.63 -37.26 -17.02
CA HIS A 405 1.41 -37.81 -15.89
C HIS A 405 2.92 -37.82 -16.09
N THR A 406 3.42 -37.43 -17.27
CA THR A 406 4.86 -37.44 -17.61
C THR A 406 5.39 -36.02 -17.78
N ILE A 407 6.67 -35.82 -17.47
CA ILE A 407 7.34 -34.52 -17.64
C ILE A 407 7.35 -34.14 -19.12
N GLU A 408 7.56 -35.10 -20.01
CA GLU A 408 7.60 -34.90 -21.45
C GLU A 408 6.24 -34.45 -22.02
N ALA A 409 5.12 -34.94 -21.47
CA ALA A 409 3.79 -34.45 -21.84
C ALA A 409 3.58 -33.00 -21.41
N LEU A 410 4.00 -32.63 -20.20
CA LEU A 410 3.92 -31.25 -19.71
C LEU A 410 4.82 -30.30 -20.52
N LEU A 411 6.03 -30.75 -20.88
CA LEU A 411 6.94 -30.01 -21.75
C LEU A 411 6.38 -29.82 -23.15
N LEU A 412 5.72 -30.84 -23.71
CA LEU A 412 5.04 -30.73 -24.99
C LEU A 412 3.94 -29.66 -24.95
N ILE A 413 3.08 -29.69 -23.92
CA ILE A 413 2.00 -28.71 -23.75
C ILE A 413 2.57 -27.29 -23.64
N ALA A 414 3.65 -27.12 -22.86
CA ALA A 414 4.32 -25.83 -22.74
C ALA A 414 4.92 -25.37 -24.08
N ALA A 415 5.58 -26.26 -24.81
CA ALA A 415 6.18 -25.96 -26.10
C ALA A 415 5.14 -25.56 -27.16
N ASP A 416 4.03 -26.28 -27.24
CA ASP A 416 2.90 -25.97 -28.13
C ASP A 416 2.31 -24.60 -27.80
N ALA A 417 2.01 -24.35 -26.52
CA ALA A 417 1.49 -23.06 -26.06
C ALA A 417 2.44 -21.89 -26.40
N ILE A 418 3.76 -22.08 -26.27
CA ILE A 418 4.78 -21.07 -26.62
C ILE A 418 4.77 -20.79 -28.14
N SER A 419 4.75 -21.82 -28.98
CA SER A 419 4.70 -21.66 -30.45
C SER A 419 3.39 -20.99 -30.89
N ALA A 420 2.26 -21.35 -30.28
CA ALA A 420 0.93 -20.81 -30.59
C ALA A 420 0.69 -19.39 -30.07
N ALA A 421 1.38 -18.94 -29.02
CA ALA A 421 1.18 -17.62 -28.40
C ALA A 421 1.92 -16.46 -29.08
N ARG A 422 2.72 -16.71 -30.13
CA ARG A 422 3.51 -15.65 -30.81
C ARG A 422 2.60 -14.62 -31.54
N PRO A 423 2.86 -13.31 -31.39
CA PRO A 423 2.12 -12.26 -32.12
C PRO A 423 2.19 -12.50 -33.63
N GLY A 424 1.04 -12.76 -34.25
CA GLY A 424 0.94 -13.20 -35.65
C GLY A 424 0.17 -14.52 -35.83
N ALA A 425 0.19 -15.41 -34.83
CA ALA A 425 -0.59 -16.67 -34.79
C ALA A 425 -2.05 -16.47 -34.37
N ARG A 426 -2.34 -15.32 -33.74
CA ARG A 426 -3.69 -14.85 -33.39
C ARG A 426 -3.93 -13.49 -34.02
N ARG A 427 -3.99 -13.42 -35.35
CA ARG A 427 -4.93 -12.44 -35.93
C ARG A 427 -6.31 -12.94 -35.54
N GLU A 428 -7.11 -12.11 -34.87
CA GLU A 428 -8.54 -12.39 -34.69
C GLU A 428 -9.07 -12.90 -36.02
N SER A 429 -9.71 -14.09 -36.03
CA SER A 429 -10.28 -14.62 -37.26
C SER A 429 -11.18 -13.53 -37.83
N LEU A 430 -11.15 -13.34 -39.15
CA LEU A 430 -12.01 -12.36 -39.81
C LEU A 430 -13.47 -12.54 -39.36
N GLU A 431 -13.86 -13.78 -39.06
CA GLU A 431 -15.13 -14.17 -38.47
C GLU A 431 -15.36 -13.65 -37.04
N ALA A 432 -14.39 -13.74 -36.13
CA ALA A 432 -14.51 -13.18 -34.78
C ALA A 432 -14.57 -11.64 -34.80
N TYR A 433 -13.84 -11.03 -35.73
CA TYR A 433 -13.89 -9.59 -35.99
C TYR A 433 -15.25 -9.18 -36.57
N VAL A 434 -15.79 -9.90 -37.55
CA VAL A 434 -17.13 -9.68 -38.11
C VAL A 434 -18.21 -9.86 -37.04
N LYS A 435 -18.19 -10.98 -36.30
CA LYS A 435 -19.11 -11.21 -35.16
C LYS A 435 -19.03 -10.12 -34.10
N ARG A 436 -17.84 -9.54 -33.89
CA ARG A 436 -17.68 -8.40 -32.97
C ARG A 436 -18.34 -7.14 -33.52
N LEU A 437 -18.15 -6.81 -34.79
CA LEU A 437 -18.82 -5.66 -35.43
C LEU A 437 -20.34 -5.85 -35.42
N GLU A 438 -20.82 -7.03 -35.79
CA GLU A 438 -22.24 -7.39 -35.75
C GLU A 438 -22.82 -7.22 -34.34
N LYS A 439 -22.09 -7.63 -33.30
CA LYS A 439 -22.54 -7.48 -31.92
C LYS A 439 -22.56 -6.02 -31.44
N LEU A 440 -21.62 -5.19 -31.90
CA LEU A 440 -21.66 -3.74 -31.64
C LEU A 440 -22.90 -3.09 -32.28
N GLU A 441 -23.22 -3.49 -33.50
CA GLU A 441 -24.42 -3.02 -34.22
C GLU A 441 -25.70 -3.57 -33.58
N GLU A 442 -25.72 -4.82 -33.13
CA GLU A 442 -26.85 -5.43 -32.43
C GLU A 442 -27.17 -4.71 -31.11
N ILE A 443 -26.15 -4.42 -30.29
CA ILE A 443 -26.31 -3.66 -29.04
C ILE A 443 -26.92 -2.29 -29.34
N ALA A 444 -26.40 -1.57 -30.34
CA ALA A 444 -26.90 -0.26 -30.72
C ALA A 444 -28.34 -0.33 -31.28
N ASN A 445 -28.63 -1.28 -32.16
CA ASN A 445 -29.96 -1.47 -32.77
C ASN A 445 -31.04 -1.91 -31.76
N SER A 446 -30.64 -2.45 -30.60
CA SER A 446 -31.59 -2.83 -29.54
C SER A 446 -32.24 -1.65 -28.81
N PHE A 447 -31.71 -0.42 -28.98
CA PHE A 447 -32.26 0.77 -28.33
C PHE A 447 -33.44 1.34 -29.13
N GLN A 448 -34.52 1.67 -28.42
CA GLN A 448 -35.73 2.22 -29.02
C GLN A 448 -35.45 3.60 -29.64
N GLY A 449 -35.90 3.82 -30.89
CA GLY A 449 -35.68 5.05 -31.65
C GLY A 449 -34.44 5.04 -32.56
N VAL A 450 -33.61 3.99 -32.49
CA VAL A 450 -32.55 3.74 -33.48
C VAL A 450 -33.16 3.27 -34.80
N GLN A 451 -32.73 3.90 -35.90
CA GLN A 451 -33.10 3.50 -37.26
C GLN A 451 -32.07 2.51 -37.82
N GLN A 452 -30.79 2.85 -37.71
CA GLN A 452 -29.66 2.02 -38.14
C GLN A 452 -28.41 2.35 -37.32
N SER A 453 -27.48 1.40 -37.21
CA SER A 453 -26.16 1.63 -36.63
C SER A 453 -25.08 1.01 -37.50
N TYR A 454 -23.88 1.58 -37.43
CA TYR A 454 -22.72 1.19 -38.22
C TYR A 454 -21.48 1.18 -37.32
N ALA A 455 -20.77 0.06 -37.28
CA ALA A 455 -19.45 -0.02 -36.66
C ALA A 455 -18.37 0.40 -37.68
N ILE A 456 -17.78 1.58 -37.49
CA ILE A 456 -16.80 2.23 -38.37
C ILE A 456 -15.40 2.17 -37.73
N GLN A 457 -14.34 2.41 -38.52
CA GLN A 457 -12.95 2.46 -38.06
C GLN A 457 -12.51 1.19 -37.33
N ALA A 458 -12.83 0.05 -37.93
CA ALA A 458 -12.54 -1.25 -37.35
C ALA A 458 -13.11 -1.49 -35.94
N GLY A 459 -14.33 -0.99 -35.70
CA GLY A 459 -15.03 -1.14 -34.43
C GLY A 459 -14.61 -0.15 -33.35
N ARG A 460 -13.75 0.83 -33.68
CA ARG A 460 -13.38 1.93 -32.77
C ARG A 460 -14.36 3.09 -32.78
N GLU A 461 -15.31 3.08 -33.70
CA GLU A 461 -16.39 4.06 -33.76
C GLU A 461 -17.71 3.35 -34.02
N VAL A 462 -18.77 3.68 -33.29
CA VAL A 462 -20.13 3.22 -33.58
C VAL A 462 -20.98 4.44 -33.88
N ARG A 463 -21.48 4.51 -35.11
CA ARG A 463 -22.33 5.61 -35.58
C ARG A 463 -23.78 5.15 -35.66
N ILE A 464 -24.66 5.88 -34.99
CA ILE A 464 -26.05 5.49 -34.78
C ILE A 464 -26.93 6.56 -35.41
N LEU A 465 -27.78 6.17 -36.34
CA LEU A 465 -28.80 7.04 -36.94
C LEU A 465 -30.12 6.81 -36.19
N VAL A 466 -30.70 7.88 -35.67
CA VAL A 466 -31.96 7.85 -34.93
C VAL A 466 -33.09 8.45 -35.75
N LYS A 467 -34.32 8.02 -35.46
CA LYS A 467 -35.53 8.60 -36.06
C LYS A 467 -35.79 9.98 -35.46
N PRO A 468 -35.69 11.08 -36.24
CA PRO A 468 -35.79 12.44 -35.71
C PRO A 468 -37.15 12.76 -35.06
N GLU A 469 -38.20 12.02 -35.42
CA GLU A 469 -39.57 12.17 -34.92
C GLU A 469 -39.75 11.56 -33.53
N GLN A 470 -38.85 10.65 -33.11
CA GLN A 470 -38.95 9.90 -31.86
C GLN A 470 -37.90 10.31 -30.82
N ILE A 471 -36.75 10.80 -31.29
CA ILE A 471 -35.60 11.16 -30.46
C ILE A 471 -35.31 12.65 -30.65
N ASP A 472 -35.34 13.42 -29.57
CA ASP A 472 -34.90 14.82 -29.57
C ASP A 472 -33.39 14.94 -29.28
N ASP A 473 -32.84 16.16 -29.35
CA ASP A 473 -31.40 16.36 -29.22
C ASP A 473 -30.86 15.97 -27.84
N THR A 474 -31.70 16.10 -26.79
CA THR A 474 -31.34 15.72 -25.42
C THR A 474 -31.34 14.20 -25.26
N ALA A 475 -32.36 13.52 -25.78
CA ALA A 475 -32.46 12.07 -25.79
C ALA A 475 -31.35 11.43 -26.63
N ALA A 476 -30.89 12.07 -27.72
CA ALA A 476 -29.76 11.61 -28.50
C ALA A 476 -28.44 11.61 -27.69
N GLN A 477 -28.21 12.62 -26.86
CA GLN A 477 -27.04 12.67 -25.97
C GLN A 477 -27.09 11.59 -24.88
N LEU A 478 -28.26 11.37 -24.28
CA LEU A 478 -28.45 10.31 -23.28
C LEU A 478 -28.26 8.92 -23.91
N MET A 479 -28.85 8.69 -25.09
CA MET A 479 -28.70 7.44 -25.83
C MET A 479 -27.24 7.14 -26.17
N ALA A 480 -26.45 8.13 -26.59
CA ALA A 480 -25.02 7.95 -26.84
C ALA A 480 -24.27 7.44 -25.60
N ARG A 481 -24.61 8.00 -24.43
CA ARG A 481 -24.01 7.62 -23.14
C ARG A 481 -24.44 6.23 -22.69
N ASP A 482 -25.71 5.89 -22.84
CA ASP A 482 -26.26 4.61 -22.41
C ASP A 482 -25.75 3.45 -23.30
N ILE A 483 -25.64 3.68 -24.60
CA ILE A 483 -25.03 2.71 -25.53
C ILE A 483 -23.55 2.53 -25.22
N ALA A 484 -22.80 3.60 -24.95
CA ALA A 484 -21.38 3.50 -24.59
C ALA A 484 -21.18 2.66 -23.31
N LYS A 485 -21.99 2.89 -22.27
CA LYS A 485 -21.94 2.09 -21.03
C LYS A 485 -22.28 0.63 -21.27
N ARG A 486 -23.28 0.36 -22.12
CA ARG A 486 -23.71 -1.01 -22.40
C ARG A 486 -22.64 -1.79 -23.18
N ILE A 487 -22.01 -1.15 -24.16
CA ILE A 487 -20.87 -1.69 -24.87
C ILE A 487 -19.72 -2.00 -23.90
N GLU A 488 -19.40 -1.09 -22.97
CA GLU A 488 -18.37 -1.30 -21.95
C GLU A 488 -18.67 -2.49 -21.02
N SER A 489 -19.95 -2.71 -20.68
CA SER A 489 -20.35 -3.83 -19.81
C SER A 489 -20.45 -5.19 -20.50
N GLU A 490 -20.81 -5.21 -21.78
CA GLU A 490 -21.10 -6.46 -22.52
C GLU A 490 -19.96 -6.92 -23.42
N LEU A 491 -19.00 -6.04 -23.74
CA LEU A 491 -17.90 -6.32 -24.66
C LEU A 491 -16.55 -5.88 -24.06
N SER A 492 -15.58 -6.80 -24.05
CA SER A 492 -14.20 -6.47 -23.72
C SER A 492 -13.49 -5.94 -24.98
N PHE A 493 -13.02 -4.69 -24.95
CA PHE A 493 -12.34 -4.06 -26.09
C PHE A 493 -11.02 -3.40 -25.67
N PRO A 494 -9.91 -3.61 -26.41
CA PRO A 494 -8.66 -2.90 -26.15
C PRO A 494 -8.73 -1.48 -26.70
N GLY A 495 -8.97 -0.50 -25.83
CA GLY A 495 -8.99 0.93 -26.16
C GLY A 495 -10.37 1.56 -26.02
N GLN A 496 -10.52 2.79 -26.52
CA GLN A 496 -11.77 3.55 -26.43
C GLN A 496 -12.60 3.38 -27.72
N ILE A 497 -13.90 3.16 -27.56
CA ILE A 497 -14.89 3.16 -28.65
C ILE A 497 -15.63 4.48 -28.64
N ARG A 498 -15.62 5.20 -29.76
CA ARG A 498 -16.35 6.45 -29.93
C ARG A 498 -17.78 6.18 -30.36
N VAL A 499 -18.77 6.45 -29.50
CA VAL A 499 -20.19 6.36 -29.85
C VAL A 499 -20.68 7.72 -30.35
N THR A 500 -21.25 7.76 -31.56
CA THR A 500 -21.76 8.98 -32.20
C THR A 500 -23.21 8.76 -32.62
N VAL A 501 -24.13 9.50 -32.01
CA VAL A 501 -25.55 9.51 -32.40
C VAL A 501 -25.79 10.68 -33.35
N VAL A 502 -26.38 10.40 -34.50
CA VAL A 502 -26.66 11.35 -35.57
C VAL A 502 -28.17 11.43 -35.75
N ARG A 503 -28.73 12.62 -35.51
CA ARG A 503 -30.10 12.96 -35.85
C ARG A 503 -30.07 13.83 -37.11
N GLU A 504 -30.64 13.32 -38.20
CA GLU A 504 -30.64 14.02 -39.49
C GLU A 504 -32.07 14.10 -40.05
N THR A 505 -32.56 15.32 -40.28
CA THR A 505 -33.83 15.57 -40.98
C THR A 505 -33.53 16.09 -42.37
N ARG A 506 -34.03 15.39 -43.40
CA ARG A 506 -33.87 15.80 -44.80
C ARG A 506 -35.19 16.33 -45.36
N ALA A 507 -35.23 17.59 -45.75
CA ALA A 507 -36.32 18.18 -46.51
C ALA A 507 -35.84 18.36 -47.96
N VAL A 508 -36.58 17.82 -48.93
CA VAL A 508 -36.26 17.90 -50.36
C VAL A 508 -37.44 18.53 -51.07
N GLU A 509 -37.18 19.62 -51.79
CA GLU A 509 -38.18 20.31 -52.61
C GLU A 509 -37.63 20.50 -54.02
N TYR A 510 -38.48 20.28 -55.02
CA TYR A 510 -38.10 20.40 -56.42
C TYR A 510 -38.75 21.67 -56.98
N ALA A 511 -37.93 22.65 -57.34
CA ALA A 511 -38.38 23.83 -58.07
C ALA A 511 -38.66 23.46 -59.53
N LYS A 512 -39.71 24.06 -60.11
CA LYS A 512 -40.01 23.97 -61.55
C LYS A 512 -39.37 25.10 -62.33
#